data_AF-A0A1I1PBT6-F1
#
_entry.id   AF-A0A1I1PBT6-F1
#
_cell.length_a   1.000
_cell.length_b   1.000
_cell.length_c   1.000
_cell.angle_alpha   90.00
_cell.angle_beta   90.00
_cell.angle_gamma   90.00
#
_symmetry.space_group_name_H-M   'P 1'
#
loop_
_entity.id
_entity.type
_entity.pdbx_description
1 polymer ?
#
loop_
_entity_poly.entity_id
_entity_poly.type
_entity_poly.pdbx_seq_one_letter_code
_entity_poly.pdbx_strand_id
1 'polypeptide(L)'
;MVCEKFEVGRCCLVSLRASKPGSVTVKSFKTRLRSWSVTKKLQTPYTILLNNYYMEVIPLFVGENILQTKTIYFRARHGKSSFIARQDTAELSAGILTTPGHEQNKQ
;
A
#
# COMPACT_ATOMS: atom_id res chain seq x y z
N MET A 1 -4.76 0.32 16.37
CA MET A 1 -4.07 1.52 15.86
C MET A 1 -4.90 2.69 16.35
N VAL A 2 -4.48 3.23 17.50
CA VAL A 2 -5.23 4.26 18.20
C VAL A 2 -4.88 5.57 17.52
N CYS A 3 -5.84 6.16 16.83
CA CYS A 3 -5.80 7.57 16.47
C CYS A 3 -6.26 8.31 17.72
N GLU A 4 -5.42 8.30 18.77
CA GLU A 4 -5.69 9.07 19.97
C GLU A 4 -5.24 10.49 19.69
N LYS A 5 -6.16 11.44 19.96
CA LYS A 5 -6.02 12.90 19.93
C LYS A 5 -4.57 13.39 19.91
N PHE A 6 -3.99 13.40 18.72
CA PHE A 6 -2.82 14.19 18.42
C PHE A 6 -3.32 15.20 17.41
N GLU A 7 -3.02 16.47 17.64
CA GLU A 7 -3.37 17.61 16.82
C GLU A 7 -2.61 17.57 15.48
N VAL A 8 -2.61 16.41 14.81
CA VAL A 8 -2.02 16.22 13.48
C VAL A 8 -3.05 16.69 12.50
N GLY A 9 -2.84 17.88 11.94
CA GLY A 9 -3.79 18.54 11.05
C GLY A 9 -4.21 17.69 9.83
N ARG A 10 -3.45 16.65 9.43
CA ARG A 10 -3.75 15.74 8.33
C ARG A 10 -3.16 14.34 8.58
N CYS A 11 -3.91 13.28 8.26
CA CYS A 11 -3.46 11.89 8.42
C CYS A 11 -3.38 11.15 7.06
N CYS A 12 -2.19 10.67 6.69
CA CYS A 12 -1.99 9.86 5.49
C CYS A 12 -1.92 8.37 5.87
N LEU A 13 -2.82 7.56 5.33
CA LEU A 13 -2.87 6.13 5.60
C LEU A 13 -2.35 5.34 4.40
N VAL A 14 -1.22 4.65 4.59
CA VAL A 14 -0.59 3.82 3.56
C VAL A 14 -1.15 2.39 3.59
N SER A 15 -1.79 2.02 2.49
CA SER A 15 -2.50 0.76 2.31
C SER A 15 -2.02 0.02 1.06
N LEU A 16 -2.11 -1.31 1.03
CA LEU A 16 -1.80 -2.06 -0.19
C LEU A 16 -2.99 -2.02 -1.15
N ARG A 17 -2.73 -1.80 -2.45
CA ARG A 17 -3.74 -1.75 -3.51
C ARG A 17 -4.59 -3.01 -3.62
N ALA A 18 -4.00 -4.17 -3.30
CA ALA A 18 -4.73 -5.44 -3.29
C ALA A 18 -5.74 -5.55 -2.13
N SER A 19 -5.83 -4.57 -1.22
CA SER A 19 -6.83 -4.50 -0.15
C SER A 19 -8.18 -3.96 -0.62
N LYS A 20 -8.70 -4.46 -1.73
CA LYS A 20 -10.04 -4.07 -2.23
C LYS A 20 -11.08 -5.12 -1.82
N PRO A 21 -12.33 -4.73 -1.51
CA PRO A 21 -13.39 -5.69 -1.29
C PRO A 21 -13.54 -6.57 -2.56
N GLY A 22 -13.27 -7.88 -2.42
CA GLY A 22 -13.21 -8.85 -3.52
C GLY A 22 -11.85 -9.51 -3.76
N SER A 23 -10.77 -9.06 -3.10
CA SER A 23 -9.44 -9.68 -3.18
C SER A 23 -9.32 -10.96 -2.35
N VAL A 24 -8.43 -11.88 -2.76
CA VAL A 24 -8.08 -13.11 -2.01
C VAL A 24 -7.77 -12.78 -0.55
N THR A 25 -8.47 -13.48 0.36
CA THR A 25 -8.59 -13.09 1.75
C THR A 25 -7.37 -13.44 2.59
N VAL A 26 -6.28 -12.70 2.42
CA VAL A 26 -5.09 -12.81 3.29
C VAL A 26 -5.35 -12.03 4.59
N LYS A 27 -4.92 -12.56 5.75
CA LYS A 27 -5.18 -11.94 7.08
C LYS A 27 -4.84 -10.44 7.12
N SER A 28 -3.72 -10.06 6.49
CA SER A 28 -3.26 -8.67 6.39
C SER A 28 -4.26 -7.74 5.68
N PHE A 29 -4.95 -8.21 4.64
CA PHE A 29 -5.96 -7.42 3.94
C PHE A 29 -7.21 -7.17 4.78
N LYS A 30 -7.64 -8.13 5.62
CA LYS A 30 -8.78 -7.93 6.53
C LYS A 30 -8.51 -6.82 7.54
N THR A 31 -7.34 -6.83 8.17
CA THR A 31 -6.94 -5.79 9.15
C THR A 31 -6.93 -4.41 8.50
N ARG A 32 -6.46 -4.34 7.25
CA ARG A 32 -6.37 -3.11 6.47
C ARG A 32 -7.72 -2.58 6.00
N LEU A 33 -8.62 -3.45 5.55
CA LEU A 33 -10.03 -3.11 5.28
C LEU A 33 -10.73 -2.60 6.54
N ARG A 34 -10.47 -3.21 7.70
CA ARG A 34 -11.01 -2.74 8.97
C ARG A 34 -10.49 -1.34 9.32
N SER A 35 -9.19 -1.11 9.16
CA SER A 35 -8.60 0.22 9.37
C SER A 35 -9.24 1.26 8.47
N TRP A 36 -9.45 0.94 7.19
CA TRP A 36 -10.12 1.81 6.23
C TRP A 36 -11.55 2.17 6.63
N SER A 37 -12.34 1.18 7.05
CA SER A 37 -13.70 1.39 7.53
C SER A 37 -13.75 2.25 8.80
N VAL A 38 -12.72 2.18 9.65
CA VAL A 38 -12.59 3.08 10.81
C VAL A 38 -12.28 4.48 10.31
N THR A 39 -11.25 4.68 9.48
CA THR A 39 -10.85 6.01 8.96
C THR A 39 -11.99 6.76 8.28
N LYS A 40 -12.84 6.07 7.50
CA LYS A 40 -14.03 6.67 6.88
C LYS A 40 -15.05 7.25 7.85
N LYS A 41 -15.07 6.74 9.09
CA LYS A 41 -15.98 7.20 10.14
C LYS A 41 -15.42 8.39 10.93
N LEU A 42 -14.12 8.69 10.80
CA LEU A 42 -13.53 9.86 11.42
C LEU A 42 -13.84 11.11 10.59
N GLN A 43 -14.02 12.23 11.28
CA GLN A 43 -14.31 13.55 10.71
C GLN A 43 -13.04 14.35 10.37
N THR A 44 -11.86 13.72 10.52
CA THR A 44 -10.54 14.30 10.24
C THR A 44 -10.21 14.19 8.76
N PRO A 45 -9.60 15.20 8.11
CA PRO A 45 -9.11 15.08 6.75
C PRO A 45 -8.07 13.96 6.64
N TYR A 46 -8.31 13.03 5.73
CA TYR A 46 -7.44 11.87 5.48
C TYR A 46 -7.17 11.67 3.99
N THR A 47 -6.00 11.10 3.68
CA THR A 47 -5.64 10.66 2.33
C THR A 47 -5.22 9.20 2.38
N ILE A 48 -5.71 8.38 1.45
CA ILE A 48 -5.36 6.96 1.38
C ILE A 48 -4.44 6.74 0.19
N LEU A 49 -3.24 6.26 0.49
CA LEU A 49 -2.24 5.91 -0.49
C LEU A 49 -2.22 4.39 -0.71
N LEU A 50 -2.59 3.95 -1.91
CA LEU A 50 -2.64 2.54 -2.31
C LEU A 50 -1.33 2.10 -2.96
N ASN A 51 -0.37 1.74 -2.12
CA ASN A 51 0.90 1.16 -2.50
C ASN A 51 0.73 -0.21 -3.20
N ASN A 52 1.60 -0.48 -4.18
CA ASN A 52 1.76 -1.78 -4.81
C ASN A 52 2.71 -2.69 -4.03
N TYR A 53 3.21 -3.76 -4.66
CA TYR A 53 4.19 -4.63 -4.02
C TYR A 53 5.57 -3.95 -4.04
N TYR A 54 6.34 -4.01 -2.94
CA TYR A 54 7.65 -3.35 -2.94
C TYR A 54 8.63 -4.08 -3.85
N MET A 55 9.44 -3.37 -4.64
CA MET A 55 10.46 -4.01 -5.50
C MET A 55 11.51 -4.79 -4.69
N GLU A 56 11.78 -4.37 -3.46
CA GLU A 56 12.74 -5.00 -2.54
C GLU A 56 12.45 -6.48 -2.24
N VAL A 57 11.24 -6.96 -2.50
CA VAL A 57 10.88 -8.36 -2.29
C VAL A 57 11.02 -9.22 -3.54
N ILE A 58 11.34 -8.63 -4.69
CA ILE A 58 11.59 -9.36 -5.94
C ILE A 58 12.65 -10.47 -5.74
N PRO A 59 13.77 -10.23 -5.01
CA PRO A 59 14.76 -11.27 -4.74
C PRO A 59 14.19 -12.53 -4.06
N LEU A 60 13.12 -12.40 -3.26
CA LEU A 60 12.47 -13.55 -2.62
C LEU A 60 11.80 -14.52 -3.61
N PHE A 61 11.54 -14.08 -4.85
CA PHE A 61 10.91 -14.88 -5.91
C PHE A 61 11.90 -15.38 -6.97
N VAL A 62 13.12 -14.86 -6.94
CA VAL A 62 14.16 -15.02 -7.97
C VAL A 62 14.99 -16.30 -7.75
N GLY A 63 15.07 -16.79 -6.51
CA GLY A 63 15.88 -17.97 -6.15
C GLY A 63 17.38 -17.72 -6.32
N GLU A 64 18.22 -18.69 -5.97
CA GLU A 64 19.68 -18.53 -5.94
C GLU A 64 20.32 -18.52 -7.33
N ASN A 65 19.69 -19.13 -8.34
CA ASN A 65 20.30 -19.40 -9.64
C ASN A 65 19.56 -18.75 -10.84
N ILE A 66 19.16 -17.48 -10.73
CA ILE A 66 18.39 -16.83 -11.81
C ILE A 66 19.17 -16.69 -13.12
N LEU A 67 20.50 -16.60 -13.07
CA LEU A 67 21.32 -16.52 -14.28
C LEU A 67 21.26 -17.81 -15.11
N GLN A 68 21.07 -18.96 -14.47
CA GLN A 68 20.89 -20.26 -15.12
C GLN A 68 19.42 -20.55 -15.45
N THR A 69 18.52 -20.40 -14.49
CA THR A 69 17.11 -20.78 -14.66
C THR A 69 16.32 -19.77 -15.48
N LYS A 70 16.77 -18.50 -15.52
CA LYS A 70 16.09 -17.37 -16.17
C LYS A 70 14.59 -17.27 -15.83
N THR A 71 14.20 -17.78 -14.66
CA THR A 71 12.80 -17.97 -14.27
C THR A 71 12.55 -17.32 -12.91
N ILE A 72 11.45 -16.58 -12.79
CA ILE A 72 10.98 -15.99 -11.52
C ILE A 72 9.76 -16.77 -11.05
N TYR A 73 9.81 -17.29 -9.82
CA TYR A 73 8.74 -18.09 -9.23
C TYR A 73 7.73 -17.20 -8.51
N PHE A 74 6.82 -16.59 -9.28
CA PHE A 74 5.76 -15.75 -8.73
C PHE A 74 4.38 -16.38 -8.92
N ARG A 75 3.62 -16.55 -7.83
CA ARG A 75 2.28 -17.18 -7.83
C ARG A 75 1.18 -16.24 -8.33
N ALA A 76 1.32 -15.73 -9.55
CA ALA A 76 0.31 -14.88 -10.18
C ALA A 76 -0.51 -15.56 -11.28
N ARG A 77 -0.10 -16.75 -11.75
CA ARG A 77 -0.68 -17.38 -12.96
C ARG A 77 -0.65 -16.38 -14.13
N HIS A 78 -1.80 -15.81 -14.52
CA HIS A 78 -1.91 -14.76 -15.56
C HIS A 78 -2.23 -13.36 -14.98
N GLY A 79 -2.24 -13.23 -13.66
CA GLY A 79 -2.50 -11.97 -12.97
C GLY A 79 -1.35 -10.99 -13.16
N LYS A 80 -1.66 -9.73 -13.48
CA LYS A 80 -0.68 -8.66 -13.53
C LYS A 80 -0.38 -8.18 -12.12
N SER A 81 0.89 -8.18 -11.73
CA SER A 81 1.36 -7.58 -10.48
C SER A 81 2.10 -6.29 -10.79
N SER A 82 1.87 -5.27 -9.97
CA SER A 82 2.61 -4.02 -10.05
C SER A 82 3.58 -3.96 -8.89
N PHE A 83 4.78 -3.43 -9.16
CA PHE A 83 5.82 -3.21 -8.18
C PHE A 83 6.17 -1.73 -8.11
N ILE A 84 6.57 -1.25 -6.94
CA ILE A 84 7.01 0.13 -6.71
C ILE A 84 8.19 0.14 -5.75
N ALA A 85 9.16 1.04 -5.97
CA ALA A 85 10.25 1.23 -5.02
C ALA A 85 9.73 1.88 -3.74
N ARG A 86 10.35 1.54 -2.59
CA ARG A 86 10.01 2.19 -1.31
C ARG A 86 10.33 3.68 -1.35
N GLN A 87 11.41 4.05 -2.04
CA GLN A 87 11.83 5.44 -2.20
C GLN A 87 10.77 6.26 -2.94
N ASP A 88 10.30 5.80 -4.10
CA ASP A 88 9.22 6.47 -4.85
C ASP A 88 7.95 6.62 -4.01
N THR A 89 7.62 5.60 -3.20
CA THR A 89 6.46 5.65 -2.30
C THR A 89 6.64 6.71 -1.22
N ALA A 90 7.87 6.86 -0.69
CA ALA A 90 8.20 7.86 0.31
C ALA A 90 8.15 9.28 -0.27
N GLU A 91 8.71 9.49 -1.47
CA GLU A 91 8.67 10.76 -2.19
C GLU A 91 7.22 11.16 -2.51
N LEU A 92 6.40 10.23 -3.01
CA LEU A 92 4.98 10.46 -3.24
C LEU A 92 4.22 10.82 -1.95
N SER A 93 4.52 10.11 -0.85
CA SER A 93 3.91 10.38 0.45
C SER A 93 4.31 11.76 0.99
N ALA A 94 5.58 12.15 0.85
CA ALA A 94 6.07 13.47 1.23
C ALA A 94 5.42 14.57 0.37
N GLY A 95 5.28 14.34 -0.94
CA GLY A 95 4.55 15.24 -1.84
C GLY A 95 3.12 15.47 -1.36
N ILE A 96 2.36 14.40 -1.11
CA ILE A 96 0.96 14.48 -0.66
C ILE A 96 0.81 15.20 0.70
N LEU A 97 1.79 15.08 1.59
CA LEU A 97 1.76 15.75 2.89
C LEU A 97 2.11 17.24 2.78
N THR A 98 2.97 17.61 1.84
CA THR A 98 3.46 18.99 1.66
C THR A 98 2.58 19.81 0.72
N THR A 99 1.86 19.19 -0.21
CA THR A 99 0.95 19.88 -1.13
C THR A 99 -0.49 19.89 -0.60
N PRO A 100 -1.21 21.03 -0.72
CA PRO A 100 -2.65 21.07 -0.47
C PRO A 100 -3.45 20.44 -1.64
N GLY A 101 -4.68 19.98 -1.38
CA GLY A 101 -5.60 19.48 -2.42
C GLY A 101 -5.72 17.95 -2.57
N HIS A 102 -5.02 17.18 -1.73
CA HIS A 102 -5.11 15.70 -1.71
C HIS A 102 -6.08 15.14 -0.66
N GLU A 103 -6.85 16.01 -0.01
CA GLU A 103 -7.74 15.65 1.08
C GLU A 103 -8.92 14.82 0.56
N GLN A 104 -9.22 13.71 1.24
CA GLN A 104 -10.31 12.77 0.92
C GLN A 104 -10.20 12.00 -0.42
N ASN A 105 -9.06 12.09 -1.11
CA ASN A 105 -8.82 11.33 -2.33
C ASN A 105 -8.13 9.97 -2.06
N LYS A 106 -8.39 9.02 -2.96
CA LYS A 106 -7.65 7.75 -3.05
C LYS A 106 -6.65 7.86 -4.19
N GLN A 107 -5.38 7.67 -3.90
CA GLN A 107 -4.30 7.62 -4.90
C GLN A 107 -3.71 6.21 -4.99
#